data_AF-A0A5B2VHI3-F1
#
_entry.id   AF-A0A5B2VHI3-F1
#
_cell.length_a   1.000
_cell.length_b   1.000
_cell.length_c   1.000
_cell.angle_alpha   90.00
_cell.angle_beta   90.00
_cell.angle_gamma   90.00
#
_symmetry.space_group_name_H-M   'P 1'
#
loop_
_entity.id
_entity.type
_entity.pdbx_description
1 polymer ?
#
loop_
_entity_poly.entity_id
_entity_poly.type
_entity_poly.pdbx_seq_one_letter_code
_entity_poly.pdbx_strand_id
1 'polypeptide(L)'
;MIRMFLLTICMVISQAAFSQRTTDGIFLFKSWFFMEHVNANYRTQNVFPSKDASLFASYQKNMFIKCDTLRSQGFEEEYVFLSVPGIENKKSWSDSTIVYGKTRETDYMLTPTGNCEGYVLCVNTDNGKSYRLRGFLGNDFMSLLRDVRKEYEEAEHKPLSARAFLKNHGVESLDLYCIYHGLKRGKDDTDVYPCLKRCSYYTVIIH
;
A
#
# COMPACT_ATOMS: atom_id res chain seq x y z
N MET A 1 21.68 23.91 -37.54
CA MET A 1 21.89 23.35 -36.19
C MET A 1 20.81 23.74 -35.18
N ILE A 2 20.36 25.00 -35.11
CA ILE A 2 19.34 25.45 -34.13
C ILE A 2 17.98 24.71 -34.27
N ARG A 3 17.55 24.40 -35.50
CA ARG A 3 16.29 23.65 -35.74
C ARG A 3 16.30 22.21 -35.24
N MET A 4 17.46 21.57 -35.13
CA MET A 4 17.56 20.19 -34.61
C MET A 4 17.48 20.14 -33.08
N PHE A 5 17.92 21.20 -32.40
CA PHE A 5 17.94 21.26 -30.92
C PHE A 5 16.54 21.48 -30.33
N LEU A 6 15.67 22.23 -31.02
CA LEU A 6 14.28 22.46 -30.62
C LEU A 6 13.42 21.19 -30.71
N LEU A 7 13.68 20.32 -31.70
CA LEU A 7 12.97 19.04 -31.85
C LEU A 7 13.30 18.05 -30.74
N THR A 8 14.54 18.01 -30.26
CA THR A 8 14.95 17.13 -29.15
C THR A 8 14.33 17.57 -27.83
N ILE A 9 14.24 18.88 -27.56
CA ILE A 9 13.61 19.40 -26.33
C ILE A 9 12.11 19.07 -26.32
N CYS A 10 11.41 19.23 -27.45
CA CYS A 10 9.99 18.85 -27.54
C CYS A 10 9.74 17.34 -27.34
N MET A 11 10.64 16.46 -27.80
CA MET A 11 10.53 15.02 -27.56
C MET A 11 10.78 14.62 -26.11
N VAL A 12 11.69 15.29 -25.40
CA VAL A 12 11.95 14.99 -23.98
C VAL A 12 10.79 15.46 -23.09
N ILE A 13 10.16 16.59 -23.43
CA ILE A 13 9.01 17.12 -22.67
C ILE A 13 7.75 16.25 -22.88
N SER A 14 7.53 15.71 -24.08
CA SER A 14 6.36 14.86 -24.36
C SER A 14 6.45 13.47 -23.72
N GLN A 15 7.66 12.94 -23.51
CA GLN A 15 7.85 11.66 -22.81
C GLN A 15 7.69 11.78 -21.29
N ALA A 16 8.01 12.93 -20.70
CA ALA A 16 7.80 13.16 -19.26
C ALA A 16 6.30 13.21 -18.89
N ALA A 17 5.44 13.71 -19.79
CA ALA A 17 4.02 13.92 -19.52
C ALA A 17 3.15 12.65 -19.57
N PHE A 18 3.64 11.55 -20.15
CA PHE A 18 2.85 10.34 -20.39
C PHE A 18 3.14 9.16 -19.44
N SER A 19 4.19 9.24 -18.61
CA SER A 19 4.58 8.11 -17.74
C SER A 19 3.78 8.00 -16.44
N GLN A 20 2.98 9.01 -16.06
CA GLN A 20 2.44 9.12 -14.70
C GLN A 20 0.90 9.08 -14.57
N ARG A 21 0.12 8.85 -15.64
CA ARG A 21 -1.35 9.06 -15.57
C ARG A 21 -2.23 7.86 -15.23
N THR A 22 -1.67 6.69 -14.99
CA THR A 22 -2.42 5.59 -14.38
C THR A 22 -1.52 4.89 -13.39
N THR A 23 -1.49 5.37 -12.16
CA THR A 23 -0.90 4.59 -11.08
C THR A 23 -1.74 3.33 -10.91
N ASP A 24 -1.28 2.23 -11.49
CA ASP A 24 -1.97 0.94 -11.39
C ASP A 24 -2.04 0.55 -9.91
N GLY A 25 -3.25 0.57 -9.36
CA GLY A 25 -3.50 0.22 -7.96
C GLY A 25 -2.91 -1.14 -7.58
N ILE A 26 -2.92 -2.09 -8.53
CA ILE A 26 -2.32 -3.41 -8.37
C ILE A 26 -0.81 -3.29 -8.19
N PHE A 27 -0.16 -2.45 -9.00
CA PHE A 27 1.27 -2.20 -8.86
C PHE A 27 1.62 -1.59 -7.50
N LEU A 28 0.83 -0.63 -7.00
CA LEU A 28 1.06 -0.04 -5.68
C LEU A 28 0.91 -1.05 -4.54
N PHE A 29 -0.15 -1.87 -4.56
CA PHE A 29 -0.30 -2.94 -3.57
C PHE A 29 0.89 -3.90 -3.61
N LYS A 30 1.29 -4.35 -4.80
CA LYS A 30 2.47 -5.22 -4.96
C LYS A 30 3.75 -4.56 -4.44
N SER A 31 3.91 -3.27 -4.68
CA SER A 31 5.06 -2.49 -4.20
C SER A 31 5.09 -2.43 -2.67
N TRP A 32 3.95 -2.08 -2.05
CA TRP A 32 3.85 -2.02 -0.59
C TRP A 32 4.02 -3.38 0.07
N PHE A 33 3.39 -4.43 -0.48
CA PHE A 33 3.61 -5.78 0.01
C PHE A 33 5.07 -6.17 -0.10
N PHE A 34 5.70 -5.99 -1.26
CA PHE A 34 7.11 -6.28 -1.44
C PHE A 34 8.00 -5.54 -0.44
N MET A 35 7.73 -4.26 -0.18
CA MET A 35 8.51 -3.44 0.77
C MET A 35 8.30 -3.86 2.23
N GLU A 36 7.09 -4.25 2.61
CA GLU A 36 6.76 -4.60 4.00
C GLU A 36 7.01 -6.06 4.38
N HIS A 37 7.13 -6.99 3.41
CA HIS A 37 7.42 -8.39 3.72
C HIS A 37 8.82 -8.55 4.31
N VAL A 38 8.94 -9.23 5.45
CA VAL A 38 10.24 -9.68 5.95
C VAL A 38 10.71 -10.82 5.04
N ASN A 39 11.94 -10.74 4.54
CA ASN A 39 12.53 -11.85 3.79
C ASN A 39 12.53 -13.10 4.68
N ALA A 40 12.11 -14.27 4.15
CA ALA A 40 12.12 -15.50 4.92
C ALA A 40 13.53 -15.83 5.43
N ASN A 41 13.64 -16.23 6.70
CA ASN A 41 14.92 -16.59 7.33
C ASN A 41 15.31 -18.01 6.92
N TYR A 42 16.56 -18.21 6.52
CA TYR A 42 17.08 -19.53 6.19
C TYR A 42 17.58 -20.21 7.47
N ARG A 43 17.17 -21.48 7.69
CA ARG A 43 17.57 -22.26 8.90
C ARG A 43 19.09 -22.36 9.11
N THR A 44 19.94 -22.02 8.12
CA THR A 44 21.41 -22.10 8.27
C THR A 44 22.22 -20.88 7.80
N GLN A 45 21.59 -19.74 7.44
CA GLN A 45 22.32 -18.47 7.17
C GLN A 45 21.54 -17.25 7.64
N ASN A 46 22.20 -16.39 8.41
CA ASN A 46 21.70 -15.09 8.85
C ASN A 46 21.69 -14.01 7.73
N VAL A 47 21.56 -14.41 6.45
CA VAL A 47 21.66 -13.49 5.31
C VAL A 47 20.32 -13.44 4.59
N PHE A 48 19.65 -12.30 4.72
CA PHE A 48 18.43 -12.01 3.97
C PHE A 48 18.81 -11.51 2.56
N PRO A 49 18.15 -11.97 1.49
CA PRO A 49 18.37 -11.42 0.15
C PRO A 49 18.09 -9.92 0.13
N SER A 50 18.92 -9.14 -0.56
CA SER A 50 18.66 -7.71 -0.74
C SER A 50 17.39 -7.53 -1.59
N LYS A 51 16.49 -6.63 -1.19
CA LYS A 51 15.35 -6.27 -2.03
C LYS A 51 15.83 -5.39 -3.17
N ASP A 52 15.81 -5.93 -4.38
CA ASP A 52 16.22 -5.22 -5.59
C ASP A 52 15.14 -5.27 -6.68
N ALA A 53 15.42 -4.59 -7.79
CA ALA A 53 14.51 -4.50 -8.93
C ALA A 53 14.27 -5.84 -9.62
N SER A 54 15.24 -6.76 -9.62
CA SER A 54 15.09 -8.09 -10.22
C SER A 54 14.10 -8.92 -9.41
N LEU A 55 14.29 -8.94 -8.09
CA LEU A 55 13.40 -9.63 -7.16
C LEU A 55 12.00 -9.01 -7.20
N PHE A 56 11.88 -7.69 -7.28
CA PHE A 56 10.57 -7.03 -7.42
C PHE A 56 9.89 -7.37 -8.76
N ALA A 57 10.61 -7.40 -9.87
CA ALA A 57 10.04 -7.80 -11.16
C ALA A 57 9.52 -9.24 -11.13
N SER A 58 10.27 -10.15 -10.50
CA SER A 58 9.83 -11.51 -10.23
C SER A 58 8.58 -11.53 -9.34
N TYR A 59 8.52 -10.66 -8.32
CA TYR A 59 7.38 -10.54 -7.41
C TYR A 59 6.12 -10.12 -8.13
N GLN A 60 6.25 -9.06 -8.92
CA GLN A 60 5.15 -8.51 -9.66
C GLN A 60 4.56 -9.52 -10.65
N LYS A 61 5.41 -10.33 -11.29
CA LYS A 61 5.00 -11.35 -12.26
C LYS A 61 4.23 -12.51 -11.62
N ASN A 62 4.63 -12.91 -10.42
CA ASN A 62 4.11 -14.13 -9.78
C ASN A 62 3.01 -13.86 -8.75
N MET A 63 2.87 -12.62 -8.28
CA MET A 63 1.82 -12.23 -7.36
C MET A 63 0.53 -11.89 -8.13
N PHE A 64 -0.54 -12.63 -7.86
CA PHE A 64 -1.87 -12.35 -8.39
C PHE A 64 -2.74 -11.74 -7.29
N ILE A 65 -3.12 -10.48 -7.46
CA ILE A 65 -4.05 -9.79 -6.57
C ILE A 65 -5.18 -9.20 -7.41
N LYS A 66 -6.37 -9.18 -6.82
CA LYS A 66 -7.50 -8.44 -7.34
C LYS A 66 -7.73 -7.24 -6.42
N CYS A 67 -7.88 -6.07 -7.03
CA CYS A 67 -8.21 -4.85 -6.31
C CYS A 67 -9.64 -4.44 -6.66
N ASP A 68 -10.39 -4.00 -5.66
CA ASP A 68 -11.71 -3.41 -5.82
C ASP A 68 -11.67 -1.95 -5.35
N THR A 69 -12.34 -1.06 -6.08
CA THR A 69 -12.47 0.35 -5.71
C THR A 69 -13.54 0.53 -4.64
N LEU A 70 -13.22 1.23 -3.56
CA LEU A 70 -14.13 1.56 -2.49
C LEU A 70 -14.82 2.90 -2.75
N ARG A 71 -16.08 3.01 -2.34
CA ARG A 71 -16.77 4.29 -2.35
C ARG A 71 -16.25 5.19 -1.23
N SER A 72 -16.17 6.48 -1.51
CA SER A 72 -15.79 7.51 -0.54
C SER A 72 -16.78 8.67 -0.57
N GLN A 73 -16.80 9.42 0.52
CA GLN A 73 -17.59 10.65 0.67
C GLN A 73 -16.68 11.74 1.22
N GLY A 74 -16.84 12.96 0.71
CA GLY A 74 -16.16 14.15 1.21
C GLY A 74 -14.71 14.32 0.73
N PHE A 75 -14.19 13.37 -0.05
CA PHE A 75 -12.90 13.50 -0.71
C PHE A 75 -13.06 14.03 -2.14
N GLU A 76 -12.07 14.77 -2.62
CA GLU A 76 -11.98 15.18 -4.03
C GLU A 76 -11.85 13.96 -4.97
N GLU A 77 -12.20 14.14 -6.24
CA GLU A 77 -12.26 13.05 -7.24
C GLU A 77 -10.91 12.36 -7.47
N GLU A 78 -9.80 13.06 -7.19
CA GLU A 78 -8.44 12.56 -7.32
C GLU A 78 -8.08 11.54 -6.22
N TYR A 79 -8.85 11.44 -5.15
CA TYR A 79 -8.62 10.46 -4.09
C TYR A 79 -9.35 9.14 -4.37
N VAL A 80 -8.61 8.17 -4.89
CA VAL A 80 -9.12 6.83 -5.18
C VAL A 80 -8.79 5.90 -4.02
N PHE A 81 -9.83 5.24 -3.48
CA PHE A 81 -9.69 4.26 -2.42
C PHE A 81 -9.76 2.86 -3.01
N LEU A 82 -8.76 2.04 -2.72
CA LEU A 82 -8.62 0.71 -3.28
C LEU A 82 -8.51 -0.30 -2.14
N SER A 83 -9.09 -1.47 -2.35
CA SER A 83 -9.05 -2.57 -1.39
C SER A 83 -8.56 -3.84 -2.04
N VAL A 84 -7.85 -4.65 -1.25
CA VAL A 84 -7.59 -6.06 -1.55
C VAL A 84 -8.21 -6.84 -0.39
N PRO A 85 -9.19 -7.71 -0.65
CA PRO A 85 -9.81 -8.50 0.43
C PRO A 85 -8.75 -9.37 1.12
N GLY A 86 -8.98 -9.67 2.40
CA GLY A 86 -8.15 -10.61 3.14
C GLY A 86 -8.08 -11.94 2.40
N ILE A 87 -6.87 -12.44 2.16
CA ILE A 87 -6.69 -13.73 1.48
C ILE A 87 -6.87 -14.81 2.55
N GLU A 88 -8.12 -15.22 2.75
CA GLU A 88 -8.46 -16.35 3.60
C GLU A 88 -7.90 -17.64 2.97
N ASN A 89 -6.83 -18.18 3.58
CA ASN A 89 -6.36 -19.57 3.51
C ASN A 89 -6.65 -20.37 2.21
N LYS A 90 -6.40 -19.80 1.04
CA LYS A 90 -6.34 -20.56 -0.21
C LYS A 90 -4.87 -20.84 -0.54
N LYS A 91 -4.36 -21.89 0.13
CA LYS A 91 -3.00 -22.46 0.07
C LYS A 91 -1.92 -21.56 0.71
N SER A 92 -1.70 -21.73 2.02
CA SER A 92 -0.38 -21.45 2.60
C SER A 92 0.61 -22.41 1.97
N TRP A 93 1.60 -21.90 1.23
CA TRP A 93 2.72 -22.74 0.80
C TRP A 93 3.62 -22.97 2.01
N SER A 94 3.95 -24.25 2.29
CA SER A 94 4.78 -24.58 3.44
C SER A 94 6.22 -24.14 3.22
N ASP A 95 6.77 -23.47 4.22
CA ASP A 95 8.16 -23.00 4.28
C ASP A 95 9.18 -24.17 4.20
N SER A 96 8.73 -25.41 4.40
CA SER A 96 9.55 -26.62 4.48
C SER A 96 10.15 -27.10 3.15
N THR A 97 9.86 -26.47 2.02
CA THR A 97 10.39 -26.87 0.70
C THR A 97 11.38 -25.89 0.07
N ILE A 98 11.76 -24.81 0.75
CA ILE A 98 12.71 -23.84 0.21
C ILE A 98 14.16 -24.34 0.42
N VAL A 99 14.69 -25.14 -0.50
CA VAL A 99 16.07 -25.65 -0.50
C VAL A 99 16.98 -24.79 -1.40
N TYR A 100 17.87 -23.98 -0.80
CA TYR A 100 18.81 -23.14 -1.54
C TYR A 100 19.74 -23.99 -2.44
N GLY A 101 19.84 -23.59 -3.71
CA GLY A 101 20.57 -24.33 -4.76
C GLY A 101 19.68 -25.17 -5.69
N LYS A 102 18.39 -25.34 -5.36
CA LYS A 102 17.37 -25.97 -6.21
C LYS A 102 16.06 -25.17 -6.32
N THR A 103 15.92 -24.06 -5.60
CA THR A 103 14.70 -23.22 -5.56
C THR A 103 14.76 -22.03 -6.51
N ARG A 104 13.59 -21.62 -7.01
CA ARG A 104 13.43 -20.50 -7.94
C ARG A 104 13.15 -19.23 -7.13
N GLU A 105 13.48 -18.05 -7.68
CA GLU A 105 13.21 -16.73 -7.06
C GLU A 105 11.74 -16.53 -6.60
N THR A 106 10.83 -17.32 -7.17
CA THR A 106 9.41 -17.41 -6.86
C THR A 106 9.10 -17.89 -5.43
N ASP A 107 10.02 -18.62 -4.81
CA ASP A 107 9.78 -19.31 -3.54
C ASP A 107 9.90 -18.36 -2.34
N TYR A 108 10.43 -17.14 -2.56
CA TYR A 108 10.53 -16.07 -1.56
C TYR A 108 9.28 -15.19 -1.44
N MET A 109 8.21 -15.56 -2.14
CA MET A 109 7.07 -14.68 -2.43
C MET A 109 5.81 -15.21 -1.77
N LEU A 110 5.84 -15.25 -0.43
CA LEU A 110 4.62 -15.57 0.31
C LEU A 110 3.60 -14.44 0.05
N THR A 111 2.40 -14.86 -0.32
CA THR A 111 1.27 -13.94 -0.39
C THR A 111 0.79 -13.70 1.04
N PRO A 112 0.54 -12.45 1.46
CA PRO A 112 0.03 -12.19 2.79
C PRO A 112 -1.28 -12.94 3.02
N THR A 113 -1.27 -13.87 3.96
CA THR A 113 -2.46 -14.55 4.48
C THR A 113 -2.58 -14.16 5.95
N GLY A 114 -3.78 -13.76 6.38
CA GLY A 114 -3.97 -13.28 7.73
C GLY A 114 -5.44 -13.18 8.12
N ASN A 115 -5.69 -13.25 9.43
CA ASN A 115 -7.03 -13.10 10.02
C ASN A 115 -7.40 -11.61 10.14
N CYS A 116 -7.49 -10.94 9.00
CA CYS A 116 -7.87 -9.53 8.88
C CYS A 116 -8.90 -9.34 7.77
N GLU A 117 -9.56 -8.18 7.77
CA GLU A 117 -10.55 -7.79 6.76
C GLU A 117 -9.93 -7.37 5.41
N GLY A 118 -8.62 -7.53 5.26
CA GLY A 118 -7.86 -7.14 4.07
C GLY A 118 -7.19 -5.79 4.16
N TYR A 119 -6.69 -5.34 3.02
CA TYR A 119 -5.84 -4.16 2.87
C TYR A 119 -6.60 -3.01 2.22
N VAL A 120 -6.32 -1.79 2.64
CA VAL A 120 -6.88 -0.58 2.02
C VAL A 120 -5.78 0.44 1.78
N LEU A 121 -5.69 0.90 0.52
CA LEU A 121 -4.88 2.03 0.10
C LEU A 121 -5.77 3.19 -0.30
N CYS A 122 -5.28 4.40 -0.06
CA CYS A 122 -5.76 5.61 -0.72
C CYS A 122 -4.66 6.09 -1.67
N VAL A 123 -5.03 6.51 -2.87
CA VAL A 123 -4.12 7.05 -3.88
C VAL A 123 -4.64 8.42 -4.29
N ASN A 124 -3.80 9.45 -4.18
CA ASN A 124 -4.07 10.72 -4.81
C ASN A 124 -3.53 10.66 -6.24
N THR A 125 -4.42 10.62 -7.23
CA THR A 125 -4.07 10.43 -8.64
C THR A 125 -3.48 11.67 -9.30
N ASP A 126 -3.61 12.85 -8.69
CA ASP A 126 -2.98 14.07 -9.18
C ASP A 126 -1.47 14.08 -8.93
N ASN A 127 -1.05 13.68 -7.72
CA ASN A 127 0.36 13.73 -7.30
C ASN A 127 1.03 12.36 -7.13
N GLY A 128 0.30 11.26 -7.33
CA GLY A 128 0.82 9.89 -7.23
C GLY A 128 1.15 9.41 -5.82
N LYS A 129 0.83 10.18 -4.77
CA LYS A 129 1.01 9.73 -3.38
C LYS A 129 0.05 8.60 -3.06
N SER A 130 0.52 7.64 -2.25
CA SER A 130 -0.32 6.57 -1.72
C SER A 130 -0.21 6.48 -0.20
N TYR A 131 -1.31 6.09 0.44
CA TYR A 131 -1.47 6.04 1.89
C TYR A 131 -2.00 4.66 2.30
N ARG A 132 -1.29 3.98 3.20
CA ARG A 132 -1.70 2.70 3.80
C ARG A 132 -2.72 2.96 4.90
N LEU A 133 -3.96 2.53 4.71
CA LEU A 133 -5.05 2.83 5.65
C LEU A 133 -5.49 1.65 6.51
N ARG A 134 -5.32 0.41 6.03
CA ARG A 134 -5.66 -0.81 6.77
C ARG A 134 -4.80 -2.00 6.33
N GLY A 135 -4.49 -2.90 7.27
CA GLY A 135 -3.90 -4.21 7.01
C GLY A 135 -2.37 -4.23 6.91
N PHE A 136 -1.74 -3.10 6.59
CA PHE A 136 -0.29 -2.94 6.47
C PHE A 136 0.43 -2.90 7.83
N LEU A 137 1.76 -3.01 7.82
CA LEU A 137 2.59 -2.81 9.02
C LEU A 137 2.52 -1.37 9.53
N GLY A 138 2.41 -0.40 8.61
CA GLY A 138 2.19 1.02 8.93
C GLY A 138 0.75 1.48 8.69
N ASN A 139 0.43 2.67 9.19
CA ASN A 139 -0.81 3.37 8.86
C ASN A 139 -0.51 4.85 8.59
N ASP A 140 -0.84 5.32 7.39
CA ASP A 140 -0.52 6.66 6.89
C ASP A 140 -1.70 7.63 7.02
N PHE A 141 -2.76 7.29 7.77
CA PHE A 141 -3.95 8.13 7.89
C PHE A 141 -3.66 9.55 8.39
N MET A 142 -2.69 9.73 9.30
CA MET A 142 -2.32 11.07 9.76
C MET A 142 -1.65 11.91 8.66
N SER A 143 -0.93 11.27 7.75
CA SER A 143 -0.36 11.92 6.56
C SER A 143 -1.47 12.29 5.57
N LEU A 144 -2.41 11.38 5.31
CA LEU A 144 -3.59 11.65 4.49
C LEU A 144 -4.39 12.84 5.04
N LEU A 145 -4.70 12.82 6.34
CA LEU A 145 -5.41 13.90 7.02
C LEU A 145 -4.70 15.24 6.86
N ARG A 146 -3.37 15.28 7.03
CA ARG A 146 -2.60 16.52 6.86
C ARG A 146 -2.70 17.04 5.43
N ASP A 147 -2.57 16.16 4.45
CA ASP A 147 -2.56 16.54 3.04
C ASP A 147 -3.95 17.04 2.60
N VAL A 148 -5.04 16.35 2.97
CA VAL A 148 -6.42 16.81 2.72
C VAL A 148 -6.72 18.14 3.42
N ARG A 149 -6.26 18.32 4.66
CA ARG A 149 -6.44 19.60 5.38
C ARG A 149 -5.74 20.75 4.67
N LYS A 150 -4.55 20.51 4.14
CA LYS A 150 -3.79 21.51 3.40
C LYS A 150 -4.52 21.91 2.12
N GLU A 151 -5.00 20.94 1.35
CA GLU A 151 -5.77 21.19 0.13
C GLU A 151 -7.07 21.96 0.42
N TYR A 152 -7.79 21.57 1.48
CA TYR A 152 -8.98 22.31 1.94
C TYR A 152 -8.64 23.75 2.35
N GLU A 153 -7.55 23.94 3.10
CA GLU A 153 -7.09 25.27 3.55
C GLU A 153 -6.72 26.18 2.36
N GLU A 154 -6.13 25.61 1.31
CA GLU A 154 -5.80 26.31 0.07
C GLU A 154 -7.05 26.73 -0.71
N ALA A 155 -8.06 25.86 -0.78
CA ALA A 155 -9.31 26.13 -1.50
C ALA A 155 -10.27 27.07 -0.75
N GLU A 156 -10.46 26.85 0.55
CA GLU A 156 -11.49 27.52 1.36
C GLU A 156 -10.93 28.68 2.21
N HIS A 157 -9.61 28.88 2.20
CA HIS A 157 -8.89 29.85 3.02
C HIS A 157 -9.20 29.73 4.53
N LYS A 158 -9.53 28.53 4.99
CA LYS A 158 -9.92 28.23 6.38
C LYS A 158 -9.39 26.87 6.85
N PRO A 159 -8.99 26.74 8.13
CA PRO A 159 -8.50 25.49 8.67
C PRO A 159 -9.59 24.42 8.77
N LEU A 160 -9.30 23.22 8.26
CA LEU A 160 -10.14 22.05 8.46
C LEU A 160 -9.78 21.35 9.78
N SER A 161 -10.66 21.41 10.77
CA SER A 161 -10.42 20.69 12.04
C SER A 161 -10.54 19.17 11.85
N ALA A 162 -9.80 18.39 12.65
CA ALA A 162 -9.92 16.92 12.62
C ALA A 162 -11.36 16.43 12.91
N ARG A 163 -12.09 17.13 13.80
CA ARG A 163 -13.50 16.82 14.08
C ARG A 163 -14.38 17.04 12.85
N ALA A 164 -14.16 18.12 12.11
CA ALA A 164 -14.91 18.39 10.88
C ALA A 164 -14.55 17.37 9.79
N PHE A 165 -13.27 17.04 9.62
CA PHE A 165 -12.82 15.98 8.72
C PHE A 165 -13.55 14.67 9.00
N LEU A 166 -13.47 14.17 10.24
CA LEU A 166 -14.08 12.89 10.64
C LEU A 166 -15.62 12.87 10.54
N LYS A 167 -16.26 14.04 10.53
CA LYS A 167 -17.72 14.14 10.36
C LYS A 167 -18.12 14.11 8.88
N ASN A 168 -17.32 14.74 8.03
CA ASN A 168 -17.69 15.01 6.64
C ASN A 168 -17.04 14.04 5.64
N HIS A 169 -16.04 13.27 6.06
CA HIS A 169 -15.31 12.32 5.23
C HIS A 169 -15.60 10.89 5.67
N GLY A 170 -15.77 10.01 4.68
CA GLY A 170 -16.03 8.59 4.91
C GLY A 170 -15.48 7.74 3.77
N VAL A 171 -15.12 6.50 4.09
CA VAL A 171 -14.71 5.50 3.11
C VAL A 171 -15.43 4.20 3.47
N GLU A 172 -15.99 3.54 2.47
CA GLU A 172 -16.66 2.25 2.64
C GLU A 172 -15.72 1.26 3.35
N SER A 173 -16.25 0.57 4.36
CA SER A 173 -15.51 -0.43 5.15
C SER A 173 -14.30 0.11 5.94
N LEU A 174 -14.19 1.42 6.19
CA LEU A 174 -13.22 1.99 7.12
C LEU A 174 -13.89 2.84 8.21
N ASP A 175 -13.47 2.64 9.46
CA ASP A 175 -13.80 3.52 10.58
C ASP A 175 -12.69 4.56 10.79
N LEU A 176 -12.80 5.71 10.11
CA LEU A 176 -11.82 6.79 10.20
C LEU A 176 -11.73 7.37 11.61
N TYR A 177 -12.81 7.32 12.39
CA TYR A 177 -12.83 7.79 13.77
C TYR A 177 -11.97 6.87 14.65
N CYS A 178 -12.19 5.56 14.56
CA CYS A 178 -11.35 4.56 15.22
C CYS A 178 -9.88 4.73 14.84
N ILE A 179 -9.56 4.86 13.54
CA ILE A 179 -8.18 5.00 13.07
C ILE A 179 -7.52 6.25 13.66
N TYR A 180 -8.18 7.40 13.56
CA TYR A 180 -7.66 8.66 14.10
C TYR A 180 -7.35 8.57 15.60
N HIS A 181 -8.31 8.07 16.38
CA HIS A 181 -8.17 8.00 17.83
C HIS A 181 -7.14 6.97 18.27
N GLY A 182 -7.06 5.83 17.58
CA GLY A 182 -6.05 4.82 17.83
C GLY A 182 -4.64 5.37 17.57
N LEU A 183 -4.41 5.98 16.40
CA LEU A 183 -3.10 6.56 16.06
C LEU A 183 -2.70 7.71 17.01
N LYS A 184 -3.66 8.55 17.42
CA LYS A 184 -3.40 9.65 18.35
C LYS A 184 -2.97 9.17 19.74
N ARG A 185 -3.43 7.99 20.18
CA ARG A 185 -3.04 7.42 21.48
C ARG A 185 -1.62 6.83 21.48
N GLY A 186 -1.05 6.54 20.30
CA GLY A 186 0.33 6.07 20.16
C GLY A 186 0.60 4.68 20.74
N LYS A 187 -0.44 3.88 21.00
CA LYS A 187 -0.33 2.48 21.44
C LYS A 187 -1.00 1.57 20.41
N ASP A 188 -0.32 0.50 20.01
CA ASP A 188 -0.87 -0.59 19.21
C ASP A 188 -1.79 -1.47 20.08
N ASP A 189 -2.88 -0.89 20.58
CA ASP A 189 -3.93 -1.62 21.31
C ASP A 189 -5.04 -1.99 20.32
N THR A 190 -4.85 -3.12 19.63
CA THR A 190 -5.78 -3.58 18.59
C THR A 190 -7.08 -4.16 19.15
N ASP A 191 -7.14 -4.46 20.44
CA ASP A 191 -8.36 -4.91 21.10
C ASP A 191 -9.32 -3.73 21.33
N VAL A 192 -8.77 -2.56 21.67
CA VAL A 192 -9.53 -1.30 21.78
C VAL A 192 -9.76 -0.65 20.41
N TYR A 193 -8.77 -0.71 19.51
CA TYR A 193 -8.82 -0.12 18.17
C TYR A 193 -8.69 -1.19 17.08
N PRO A 194 -9.73 -2.00 16.84
CA PRO A 194 -9.69 -3.11 15.87
C PRO A 194 -9.43 -2.64 14.43
N CYS A 195 -9.77 -1.40 14.11
CA CYS A 195 -9.45 -0.77 12.82
C CYS A 195 -7.94 -0.66 12.52
N LEU A 196 -7.09 -0.70 13.56
CA LEU A 196 -5.63 -0.70 13.42
C LEU A 196 -5.03 -2.10 13.31
N LYS A 197 -5.88 -3.15 13.37
CA LYS A 197 -5.42 -4.52 13.25
C LYS A 197 -4.71 -4.72 11.91
N ARG A 198 -3.48 -5.20 12.01
CA ARG A 198 -2.64 -5.54 10.86
C ARG A 198 -3.03 -6.91 10.35
N CYS A 199 -2.86 -7.12 9.06
CA CYS A 199 -2.86 -8.45 8.50
C CYS A 199 -1.54 -9.13 8.91
N SER A 200 -1.54 -9.75 10.09
CA SER A 200 -0.40 -10.52 10.58
C SER A 200 -0.27 -11.80 9.78
N TYR A 201 0.95 -12.07 9.30
CA TYR A 201 1.29 -13.35 8.70
C TYR A 201 1.14 -14.47 9.72
N TYR A 202 0.51 -15.58 9.33
CA TYR A 202 0.85 -16.85 9.94
C TYR A 202 2.15 -17.34 9.32
N THR A 203 3.27 -17.20 10.04
CA THR A 203 4.42 -18.05 9.76
C THR A 203 4.07 -19.45 10.26
N VAL A 204 3.65 -20.34 9.37
CA VAL A 204 3.54 -21.75 9.74
C VAL A 204 4.95 -22.30 9.82
N ILE A 205 5.54 -22.27 11.03
CA ILE A 205 6.74 -23.05 11.32
C ILE A 205 6.30 -24.51 11.37
N ILE A 206 6.48 -25.24 10.26
CA ILE A 206 6.39 -26.70 10.28
C ILE A 206 7.75 -27.22 10.74
N HIS A 207 7.77 -27.97 11.83
CA HIS A 207 8.97 -28.61 12.38
C HIS A 207 9.60 -29.56 11.37
#